data_AF-A0A0C9YZJ1-F1
#
_entry.id   AF-A0A0C9YZJ1-F1
#
_cell.length_a   1.000
_cell.length_b   1.000
_cell.length_c   1.000
_cell.angle_alpha   90.00
_cell.angle_beta   90.00
_cell.angle_gamma   90.00
#
_symmetry.space_group_name_H-M   'P 1'
#
loop_
_entity.id
_entity.type
_entity.pdbx_description
1 polymer ?
#
loop_
_entity_poly.entity_id
_entity_poly.type
_entity_poly.pdbx_seq_one_letter_code
_entity_poly.pdbx_strand_id
1 'polypeptide(L)'
;MTYQLPSLEGAIATFFANGNTCFQGHEHATNKLYIWHKVHVQQLSYHDRNLLLPQTLHAIPPLSMNPYGRYDSVIISIHPQHEWPRSGLAGHSVSQLHIIFCPLCSDLFLAYVKHFNIVPQSSPTNVSPATGMHMLKWAVGGNGQHVGEVIPFTHIHSPAHLVPNFRHVAHSHLTSLSSYELSNDFWLNKYFSKEFYYALSLT
;
A
#
# COMPACT_ATOMS: atom_id res chain seq x y z
N MET A 1 -15.91 -3.90 18.74
CA MET A 1 -16.12 -3.57 17.33
C MET A 1 -15.33 -4.55 16.49
N THR A 2 -16.00 -5.39 15.73
CA THR A 2 -15.37 -6.29 14.76
C THR A 2 -15.00 -5.43 13.55
N TYR A 3 -13.71 -5.16 13.36
CA TYR A 3 -13.24 -4.46 12.17
C TYR A 3 -13.44 -5.39 10.97
N GLN A 4 -14.56 -5.23 10.27
CA GLN A 4 -14.77 -5.89 8.98
C GLN A 4 -14.01 -5.07 7.95
N LEU A 5 -12.92 -5.61 7.42
CA LEU A 5 -12.42 -5.17 6.13
C LEU A 5 -13.45 -5.60 5.10
N PRO A 6 -14.24 -4.66 4.54
CA PRO A 6 -15.14 -5.02 3.46
C PRO A 6 -14.28 -5.67 2.37
N SER A 7 -14.75 -6.78 1.82
CA SER A 7 -14.11 -7.52 0.72
C SER A 7 -12.88 -8.39 1.02
N LEU A 8 -12.36 -8.53 2.26
CA LEU A 8 -11.16 -9.37 2.46
C LEU A 8 -11.35 -10.82 1.98
N GLU A 9 -12.45 -11.46 2.38
CA GLU A 9 -12.77 -12.83 1.96
C GLU A 9 -12.92 -12.94 0.43
N GLY A 10 -13.65 -11.99 -0.18
CA GLY A 10 -13.80 -11.92 -1.63
C GLY A 10 -12.47 -11.67 -2.36
N ALA A 11 -11.57 -10.87 -1.77
CA ALA A 11 -10.25 -10.60 -2.33
C ALA A 11 -9.32 -11.83 -2.22
N ILE A 12 -9.38 -12.56 -1.11
CA ILE A 12 -8.68 -13.84 -0.95
C ILE A 12 -9.19 -14.85 -1.99
N ALA A 13 -10.51 -15.00 -2.12
CA ALA A 13 -11.11 -15.91 -3.10
C ALA A 13 -10.71 -15.54 -4.54
N THR A 14 -10.74 -14.24 -4.87
CA THR A 14 -10.33 -13.73 -6.19
C THR A 14 -8.87 -14.01 -6.49
N PHE A 15 -7.98 -13.82 -5.51
CA PHE A 15 -6.55 -14.09 -5.67
C PHE A 15 -6.28 -15.56 -6.01
N PHE A 16 -6.90 -16.49 -5.27
CA PHE A 16 -6.72 -17.92 -5.51
C PHE A 16 -7.47 -18.46 -6.73
N ALA A 17 -8.54 -17.79 -7.17
CA ALA A 17 -9.19 -18.14 -8.43
C ALA A 17 -8.33 -17.77 -9.66
N ASN A 18 -7.55 -16.68 -9.57
CA ASN A 18 -6.73 -16.18 -10.67
C ASN A 18 -5.38 -16.91 -10.82
N GLY A 19 -4.81 -17.40 -9.73
CA GLY A 19 -3.63 -18.27 -9.77
C GLY A 19 -4.09 -19.73 -9.79
N ASN A 20 -3.81 -20.49 -10.86
CA ASN A 20 -4.07 -21.94 -10.99
C ASN A 20 -3.44 -22.77 -9.85
N THR A 21 -3.95 -22.64 -8.62
CA THR A 21 -3.39 -23.21 -7.40
C THR A 21 -4.52 -23.85 -6.61
N CYS A 22 -4.39 -25.17 -6.43
CA CYS A 22 -4.92 -26.13 -5.44
C CYS A 22 -6.18 -25.83 -4.56
N PHE A 23 -6.98 -24.80 -4.81
CA PHE A 23 -8.16 -24.48 -4.00
C PHE A 23 -9.44 -25.17 -4.48
N GLN A 24 -9.35 -26.04 -5.49
CA GLN A 24 -10.44 -26.95 -5.87
C GLN A 24 -10.61 -28.03 -4.79
N GLY A 25 -11.32 -27.71 -3.71
CA GLY A 25 -11.76 -28.70 -2.71
C GLY A 25 -11.87 -28.22 -1.27
N HIS A 26 -11.43 -27.01 -0.92
CA HIS A 26 -11.37 -26.54 0.47
C HIS A 26 -11.95 -25.14 0.68
N GLU A 27 -13.23 -24.94 0.39
CA GLU A 27 -13.99 -23.73 0.76
C GLU A 27 -13.91 -23.41 2.27
N HIS A 28 -13.63 -24.41 3.13
CA HIS A 28 -13.55 -24.23 4.58
C HIS A 28 -12.14 -23.87 5.12
N ALA A 29 -11.08 -23.96 4.31
CA ALA A 29 -9.70 -23.76 4.79
C ALA A 29 -9.24 -22.29 4.78
N THR A 30 -10.00 -21.39 4.16
CA THR A 30 -9.78 -19.93 4.17
C THR A 30 -10.08 -19.29 5.53
N ASN A 31 -10.73 -20.00 6.45
CA ASN A 31 -11.16 -19.47 7.74
C ASN A 31 -10.06 -19.38 8.81
N LYS A 32 -8.85 -19.88 8.53
CA LYS A 32 -7.73 -19.77 9.46
C LYS A 32 -6.53 -19.17 8.74
N LEU A 33 -6.10 -18.02 9.23
CA LEU A 33 -4.97 -17.26 8.72
C LEU A 33 -3.97 -17.04 9.87
N TYR A 34 -2.69 -17.25 9.61
CA TYR A 34 -1.66 -16.65 10.44
C TYR A 34 -1.54 -15.19 10.06
N ILE A 35 -1.61 -14.28 11.03
CA ILE A 35 -1.60 -12.83 10.81
C ILE A 35 -0.41 -12.21 11.51
N TRP A 36 0.29 -11.33 10.80
CA TRP A 36 1.36 -10.51 11.33
C TRP A 36 0.99 -9.03 11.25
N HIS A 37 1.48 -8.25 12.22
CA HIS A 37 1.24 -6.80 12.29
C HIS A 37 2.47 -5.96 11.93
N LYS A 38 3.61 -6.63 11.72
CA LYS A 38 4.88 -5.99 11.38
C LYS A 38 5.67 -6.86 10.43
N VAL A 39 6.44 -6.23 9.57
CA VAL A 39 7.40 -6.90 8.70
C VAL A 39 8.60 -5.99 8.42
N HIS A 40 9.74 -6.58 8.12
CA HIS A 40 10.91 -5.84 7.67
C HIS A 40 11.03 -5.93 6.15
N VAL A 41 11.15 -4.78 5.50
CA VAL A 41 11.47 -4.68 4.07
C VAL A 41 12.88 -4.15 3.93
N GLN A 42 13.71 -4.89 3.20
CA GLN A 42 15.06 -4.49 2.88
C GLN A 42 15.14 -4.06 1.41
N GLN A 43 15.73 -2.90 1.18
CA GLN A 43 15.82 -2.29 -0.14
C GLN A 43 17.27 -2.29 -0.64
N LEU A 44 17.44 -2.14 -1.95
CA LEU A 44 18.71 -1.82 -2.57
C LEU A 44 18.80 -0.32 -2.79
N SER A 45 19.99 0.27 -2.64
CA SER A 45 20.24 1.64 -3.04
C SER A 45 20.03 1.81 -4.54
N TYR A 46 19.52 2.97 -4.93
CA TYR A 46 19.27 3.38 -6.29
C TYR A 46 20.55 3.37 -7.14
N HIS A 47 21.66 3.87 -6.59
CA HIS A 47 22.88 4.12 -7.38
C HIS A 47 23.79 2.90 -7.49
N ASP A 48 24.14 2.29 -6.35
CA ASP A 48 25.17 1.26 -6.27
C ASP A 48 24.60 -0.14 -5.98
N ARG A 49 23.28 -0.25 -5.79
CA ARG A 49 22.56 -1.50 -5.50
C ARG A 49 23.03 -2.21 -4.22
N ASN A 50 23.68 -1.49 -3.31
CA ASN A 50 24.01 -2.03 -1.99
C ASN A 50 22.75 -2.20 -1.14
N LEU A 51 22.77 -3.20 -0.27
CA LEU A 51 21.68 -3.43 0.69
C LEU A 51 21.61 -2.26 1.68
N LEU A 52 20.43 -1.67 1.80
CA LEU A 52 20.13 -0.66 2.79
C LEU A 52 19.72 -1.32 4.11
N LEU A 53 19.68 -0.52 5.17
CA LEU A 53 19.12 -0.98 6.45
C LEU A 53 17.65 -1.37 6.27
N PRO A 54 17.22 -2.51 6.83
CA PRO A 54 15.82 -2.92 6.79
C PRO A 54 14.91 -1.88 7.47
N GLN A 55 13.79 -1.59 6.84
CA GLN A 55 12.75 -0.72 7.39
C GLN A 55 11.57 -1.56 7.89
N THR A 56 11.00 -1.17 9.03
CA THR A 56 9.83 -1.87 9.61
C THR A 56 8.55 -1.25 9.07
N LEU A 57 7.70 -2.08 8.46
CA LEU A 57 6.34 -1.72 8.05
C LEU A 57 5.32 -2.27 9.06
N HIS A 58 4.23 -1.54 9.24
CA HIS A 58 3.15 -1.85 10.17
C HIS A 58 1.82 -2.05 9.46
N ALA A 59 1.09 -3.06 9.94
CA ALA A 59 -0.27 -3.41 9.55
C ALA A 59 -1.09 -3.73 10.83
N ILE A 60 -1.17 -2.74 11.72
CA ILE A 60 -1.80 -2.89 13.04
C ILE A 60 -3.27 -2.46 12.92
N PRO A 61 -4.24 -3.36 13.18
CA PRO A 61 -5.65 -3.00 13.13
C PRO A 61 -6.05 -2.03 14.25
N PRO A 62 -7.23 -1.41 14.15
CA PRO A 62 -7.81 -0.64 15.24
C PRO A 62 -7.79 -1.35 16.59
N LEU A 63 -7.31 -0.64 17.61
CA LEU A 63 -7.30 -1.07 19.02
C LEU A 63 -7.95 0.02 19.86
N SER A 64 -8.29 -0.28 21.13
CA SER A 64 -8.91 0.68 22.04
C SER A 64 -8.14 1.99 22.18
N MET A 65 -6.80 1.93 22.19
CA MET A 65 -5.92 3.10 22.29
C MET A 65 -5.65 3.78 20.94
N ASN A 66 -5.93 3.12 19.83
CA ASN A 66 -5.76 3.67 18.48
C ASN A 66 -6.90 3.17 17.57
N PRO A 67 -8.04 3.89 17.54
CA PRO A 67 -9.25 3.44 16.86
C PRO A 67 -9.11 3.41 15.33
N TYR A 68 -8.05 3.99 14.78
CA TYR A 68 -7.78 4.03 13.34
C TYR A 68 -6.75 2.99 12.90
N GLY A 69 -6.09 2.31 13.84
CA GLY A 69 -4.99 1.40 13.53
C GLY A 69 -3.72 2.14 13.07
N ARG A 70 -2.72 1.39 12.63
CA ARG A 70 -1.47 1.92 12.06
C ARG A 70 -1.09 1.10 10.85
N TYR A 71 -1.17 1.76 9.70
CA TYR A 71 -0.99 1.15 8.39
C TYR A 71 0.01 1.96 7.58
N ASP A 72 1.17 1.36 7.31
CA ASP A 72 2.21 2.03 6.53
C ASP A 72 1.90 1.92 5.03
N SER A 73 2.32 2.93 4.26
CA SER A 73 2.20 2.92 2.81
C SER A 73 3.40 2.26 2.16
N VAL A 74 3.18 1.65 1.00
CA VAL A 74 4.17 0.85 0.28
C VAL A 74 4.11 1.12 -1.22
N ILE A 75 5.25 0.92 -1.89
CA ILE A 75 5.31 0.75 -3.33
C ILE A 75 5.17 -0.73 -3.65
N ILE A 76 4.25 -1.04 -4.56
CA ILE A 76 4.01 -2.40 -5.03
C ILE A 76 4.22 -2.51 -6.55
N SER A 77 4.59 -3.70 -6.99
CA SER A 77 4.63 -4.03 -8.43
C SER A 77 3.24 -4.36 -8.97
N ILE A 78 2.89 -3.73 -10.08
CA ILE A 78 1.75 -4.11 -10.93
C ILE A 78 2.26 -4.92 -12.14
N HIS A 79 3.48 -4.62 -12.60
CA HIS A 79 4.05 -5.13 -13.83
C HIS A 79 5.47 -5.67 -13.56
N PRO A 80 5.66 -7.00 -13.48
CA PRO A 80 6.92 -7.64 -13.05
C PRO A 80 8.16 -7.27 -13.90
N GLN A 81 7.95 -6.76 -15.11
CA GLN A 81 9.01 -6.34 -16.02
C GLN A 81 9.65 -4.99 -15.64
N HIS A 82 9.03 -4.22 -14.75
CA HIS A 82 9.58 -2.94 -14.29
C HIS A 82 10.41 -3.17 -13.01
N GLU A 83 11.54 -2.48 -12.92
CA GLU A 83 12.49 -2.66 -11.84
C GLU A 83 12.42 -1.49 -10.86
N TRP A 84 11.97 -1.74 -9.63
CA TRP A 84 12.13 -0.78 -8.55
C TRP A 84 13.60 -0.73 -8.06
N PRO A 85 14.19 0.45 -7.80
CA PRO A 85 13.61 1.80 -7.90
C PRO A 85 13.84 2.53 -9.23
N ARG A 86 14.49 1.90 -10.22
CA ARG A 86 14.92 2.56 -11.47
C ARG A 86 13.78 2.96 -12.39
N SER A 87 12.72 2.15 -12.45
CA SER A 87 11.54 2.45 -13.26
C SER A 87 10.61 3.49 -12.62
N GLY A 88 10.90 3.97 -11.41
CA GLY A 88 10.01 4.85 -10.67
C GLY A 88 8.59 4.30 -10.60
N LEU A 89 7.58 5.13 -10.86
CA LEU A 89 6.17 4.71 -10.86
C LEU A 89 5.74 3.99 -12.13
N ALA A 90 6.58 3.87 -13.16
CA ALA A 90 6.26 3.03 -14.31
C ALA A 90 6.22 1.56 -13.87
N GLY A 91 5.05 0.93 -14.01
CA GLY A 91 4.81 -0.46 -13.58
C GLY A 91 4.62 -0.68 -12.09
N HIS A 92 4.57 0.41 -11.30
CA HIS A 92 4.42 0.36 -9.85
C HIS A 92 3.24 1.22 -9.40
N SER A 93 2.68 0.91 -8.23
CA SER A 93 1.66 1.75 -7.58
C SER A 93 1.96 1.96 -6.11
N VAL A 94 1.24 2.93 -5.54
CA VAL A 94 1.26 3.21 -4.11
C VAL A 94 0.01 2.61 -3.48
N SER A 95 0.20 1.87 -2.40
CA SER A 95 -0.90 1.26 -1.64
C SER A 95 -0.64 1.38 -0.15
N GLN A 96 -1.68 1.23 0.67
CA GLN A 96 -1.56 1.13 2.11
C GLN A 96 -1.65 -0.34 2.53
N LEU A 97 -0.71 -0.80 3.36
CA LEU A 97 -0.66 -2.17 3.86
C LEU A 97 -1.61 -2.34 5.04
N HIS A 98 -2.60 -3.23 4.91
CA HIS A 98 -3.66 -3.41 5.91
C HIS A 98 -3.56 -4.73 6.68
N ILE A 99 -3.22 -5.83 6.01
CA ILE A 99 -2.99 -7.14 6.66
C ILE A 99 -1.79 -7.82 6.01
N ILE A 100 -0.97 -8.48 6.82
CA ILE A 100 0.03 -9.45 6.38
C ILE A 100 -0.42 -10.82 6.89
N PHE A 101 -0.56 -11.81 6.01
CA PHE A 101 -1.08 -13.10 6.42
C PHE A 101 -0.56 -14.26 5.57
N CYS A 102 -0.77 -15.48 6.08
CA CYS A 102 -0.49 -16.73 5.40
C CYS A 102 -1.67 -17.67 5.70
N PRO A 103 -2.44 -18.09 4.67
CA PRO A 103 -3.51 -19.07 4.87
C PRO A 103 -2.93 -20.41 5.34
N LEU A 104 -3.60 -21.10 6.28
CA LEU A 104 -3.07 -22.37 6.82
C LEU A 104 -2.87 -23.49 5.78
N CYS A 105 -3.53 -23.38 4.62
CA CYS A 105 -3.45 -24.33 3.51
C CYS A 105 -2.41 -23.93 2.45
N SER A 106 -1.60 -22.90 2.70
CA SER A 106 -0.61 -22.38 1.76
C SER A 106 0.67 -21.98 2.48
N ASP A 107 1.79 -22.03 1.76
CA ASP A 107 3.07 -21.46 2.22
C ASP A 107 3.29 -20.04 1.66
N LEU A 108 2.28 -19.46 1.01
CA LEU A 108 2.35 -18.13 0.43
C LEU A 108 2.09 -17.06 1.49
N PHE A 109 3.09 -16.21 1.71
CA PHE A 109 2.91 -14.96 2.43
C PHE A 109 2.22 -13.94 1.52
N LEU A 110 1.07 -13.46 1.97
CA LEU A 110 0.20 -12.55 1.25
C LEU A 110 0.00 -11.27 2.06
N ALA A 111 -0.38 -10.21 1.36
CA ALA A 111 -0.74 -8.94 1.95
C ALA A 111 -2.09 -8.47 1.40
N TYR A 112 -2.98 -7.99 2.26
CA TYR A 112 -4.11 -7.19 1.83
C TYR A 112 -3.71 -5.73 1.85
N VAL A 113 -3.89 -5.06 0.71
CA VAL A 113 -3.55 -3.65 0.52
C VAL A 113 -4.76 -2.87 0.03
N LYS A 114 -4.83 -1.58 0.37
CA LYS A 114 -5.77 -0.63 -0.23
C LYS A 114 -5.04 0.29 -1.18
N HIS A 115 -5.55 0.45 -2.39
CA HIS A 115 -4.84 1.16 -3.46
C HIS A 115 -5.07 2.67 -3.42
N PHE A 116 -4.07 3.41 -3.88
CA PHE A 116 -4.22 4.82 -4.22
C PHE A 116 -4.15 5.02 -5.73
N ASN A 117 -4.94 5.95 -6.25
CA ASN A 117 -4.86 6.43 -7.62
C ASN A 117 -4.03 7.71 -7.67
N ILE A 118 -3.12 7.79 -8.64
CA ILE A 118 -2.44 9.05 -8.98
C ILE A 118 -3.46 9.97 -9.63
N VAL A 119 -3.59 11.18 -9.09
CA VAL A 119 -4.47 12.21 -9.65
C VAL A 119 -3.72 12.94 -10.77
N PRO A 120 -4.21 12.89 -12.02
CA PRO A 120 -3.57 13.60 -13.13
C PRO A 120 -3.40 15.09 -12.80
N GLN A 121 -2.24 15.63 -13.13
CA GLN A 121 -1.92 17.05 -12.96
C GLN A 121 -1.73 17.68 -14.33
N SER A 122 -1.86 19.01 -14.42
CA SER A 122 -1.67 19.73 -15.69
C SER A 122 -0.22 19.68 -16.22
N SER A 123 0.74 19.20 -15.43
CA SER A 123 2.13 19.01 -15.85
C SER A 123 2.30 17.72 -16.68
N PRO A 124 3.24 17.68 -17.64
CA PRO A 124 3.56 16.47 -18.41
C PRO A 124 3.88 15.24 -17.57
N THR A 125 4.53 15.43 -16.42
CA THR A 125 4.94 14.37 -15.49
C THR A 125 3.90 14.07 -14.39
N ASN A 126 2.69 14.64 -14.48
CA ASN A 126 1.62 14.46 -13.49
C ASN A 126 2.04 14.75 -12.03
N VAL A 127 2.91 15.75 -11.81
CA VAL A 127 3.31 16.23 -10.48
C VAL A 127 2.81 17.65 -10.25
N SER A 128 2.65 18.04 -8.98
CA SER A 128 2.34 19.43 -8.66
C SER A 128 3.52 20.34 -9.00
N PRO A 129 3.32 21.46 -9.72
CA PRO A 129 4.38 22.44 -9.97
C PRO A 129 4.93 23.08 -8.69
N ALA A 130 4.12 23.16 -7.63
CA ALA A 130 4.50 23.80 -6.38
C ALA A 130 5.40 22.91 -5.51
N THR A 131 5.13 21.60 -5.48
CA THR A 131 5.85 20.67 -4.59
C THR A 131 6.76 19.68 -5.32
N GLY A 132 6.53 19.49 -6.62
CA GLY A 132 7.15 18.45 -7.42
C GLY A 132 6.75 17.03 -7.03
N MET A 133 5.65 16.87 -6.27
CA MET A 133 5.15 15.58 -5.77
C MET A 133 3.90 15.12 -6.54
N HIS A 134 3.68 13.81 -6.63
CA HIS A 134 2.43 13.25 -7.12
C HIS A 134 1.33 13.40 -6.08
N MET A 135 0.14 13.80 -6.54
CA MET A 135 -1.07 13.76 -5.73
C MET A 135 -1.71 12.39 -5.85
N LEU A 136 -2.12 11.83 -4.73
CA LEU A 136 -2.80 10.56 -4.62
C LEU A 136 -4.18 10.74 -3.99
N LYS A 137 -5.12 9.89 -4.40
CA LYS A 137 -6.42 9.71 -3.74
C LYS A 137 -6.66 8.24 -3.49
N TRP A 138 -7.50 7.92 -2.51
CA TRP A 138 -8.01 6.56 -2.38
C TRP A 138 -8.59 6.07 -3.70
N ALA A 139 -8.23 4.84 -4.10
CA ALA A 139 -8.93 4.17 -5.18
C ALA A 139 -10.31 3.79 -4.65
N VAL A 140 -11.37 4.21 -5.35
CA VAL A 140 -12.76 3.99 -4.93
C VAL A 140 -13.49 3.20 -6.01
N GLY A 141 -14.14 2.10 -5.62
CA GLY A 141 -14.94 1.27 -6.51
C GLY A 141 -16.29 1.91 -6.84
N GLY A 142 -17.06 1.29 -7.74
CA GLY A 142 -18.38 1.80 -8.15
C GLY A 142 -19.40 1.92 -7.00
N ASN A 143 -19.17 1.26 -5.87
CA ASN A 143 -19.98 1.32 -4.65
C ASN A 143 -19.51 2.37 -3.62
N GLY A 144 -18.49 3.17 -3.95
CA GLY A 144 -17.96 4.19 -3.03
C GLY A 144 -17.00 3.66 -1.96
N GLN A 145 -16.70 2.35 -1.93
CA GLN A 145 -15.74 1.77 -0.98
C GLN A 145 -14.32 1.81 -1.54
N HIS A 146 -13.32 1.87 -0.63
CA HIS A 146 -11.92 1.81 -1.02
C HIS A 146 -11.61 0.46 -1.67
N VAL A 147 -10.94 0.50 -2.83
CA VAL A 147 -10.52 -0.70 -3.56
C VAL A 147 -9.31 -1.29 -2.84
N GLY A 148 -9.44 -2.56 -2.46
CA GLY A 148 -8.35 -3.34 -1.91
C GLY A 148 -8.21 -4.69 -2.60
N GLU A 149 -7.02 -5.26 -2.47
CA GLU A 149 -6.60 -6.47 -3.17
C GLU A 149 -5.67 -7.29 -2.28
N VAL A 150 -5.66 -8.61 -2.50
CA VAL A 150 -4.64 -9.50 -1.94
C VAL A 150 -3.52 -9.66 -2.96
N ILE A 151 -2.30 -9.34 -2.55
CA ILE A 151 -1.08 -9.46 -3.36
C ILE A 151 -0.09 -10.43 -2.71
N PRO A 152 0.79 -11.08 -3.50
CA PRO A 152 1.94 -11.77 -2.95
C PRO A 152 2.83 -10.78 -2.19
N PHE A 153 3.36 -11.18 -1.04
CA PHE A 153 4.24 -10.33 -0.25
C PHE A 153 5.48 -9.86 -1.04
N THR A 154 5.94 -10.68 -1.98
CA THR A 154 7.07 -10.40 -2.88
C THR A 154 6.83 -9.22 -3.82
N HIS A 155 5.59 -8.73 -3.97
CA HIS A 155 5.28 -7.55 -4.76
C HIS A 155 5.58 -6.24 -4.02
N ILE A 156 5.85 -6.26 -2.71
CA ILE A 156 6.18 -5.07 -1.92
C ILE A 156 7.66 -4.75 -2.08
N HIS A 157 7.98 -3.57 -2.64
CA HIS A 157 9.36 -3.18 -2.95
C HIS A 157 9.95 -2.16 -1.99
N SER A 158 9.14 -1.23 -1.49
CA SER A 158 9.64 -0.19 -0.59
C SER A 158 8.55 0.42 0.27
N PRO A 159 8.91 0.97 1.44
CA PRO A 159 8.05 1.91 2.14
C PRO A 159 7.80 3.14 1.28
N ALA A 160 6.57 3.63 1.29
CA ALA A 160 6.18 4.91 0.74
C ALA A 160 5.76 5.85 1.88
N HIS A 161 6.10 7.12 1.76
CA HIS A 161 5.67 8.12 2.73
C HIS A 161 4.62 9.03 2.10
N LEU A 162 3.46 9.13 2.74
CA LEU A 162 2.38 10.00 2.30
C LEU A 162 2.22 11.17 3.27
N VAL A 163 1.94 12.35 2.72
CA VAL A 163 1.59 13.54 3.51
C VAL A 163 0.14 13.87 3.21
N PRO A 164 -0.78 13.75 4.20
CA PRO A 164 -2.16 14.15 4.01
C PRO A 164 -2.27 15.60 3.53
N ASN A 165 -3.08 15.84 2.50
CA ASN A 165 -3.38 17.16 2.00
C ASN A 165 -4.73 17.63 2.55
N PHE A 166 -4.70 18.56 3.50
CA PHE A 166 -5.89 19.08 4.16
C PHE A 166 -6.66 20.14 3.34
N ARG A 167 -6.18 20.48 2.14
CA ARG A 167 -6.77 21.51 1.26
C ARG A 167 -7.00 22.82 2.04
N HIS A 168 -8.12 23.52 1.78
CA HIS A 168 -8.48 24.78 2.41
C HIS A 168 -9.05 24.64 3.83
N VAL A 169 -9.72 23.52 4.12
CA VAL A 169 -10.38 23.28 5.41
C VAL A 169 -10.06 21.87 5.87
N ALA A 170 -9.26 21.76 6.93
CA ALA A 170 -8.99 20.49 7.59
C ALA A 170 -10.23 19.99 8.33
N HIS A 171 -10.37 18.66 8.44
CA HIS A 171 -11.41 18.06 9.26
C HIS A 171 -11.21 18.46 10.73
N SER A 172 -12.28 18.84 11.44
CA SER A 172 -12.21 19.34 12.83
C SER A 172 -11.64 18.33 13.83
N HIS A 173 -11.74 17.03 13.51
CA HIS A 173 -11.24 15.92 14.33
C HIS A 173 -9.89 15.36 13.86
N LEU A 174 -9.15 16.11 13.04
CA LEU A 174 -7.88 15.65 12.51
C LEU A 174 -6.81 15.68 13.60
N THR A 175 -6.15 14.53 13.78
CA THR A 175 -5.03 14.31 14.69
C THR A 175 -3.95 13.55 13.93
N SER A 176 -2.76 13.38 14.51
CA SER A 176 -1.74 12.53 13.91
C SER A 176 -2.25 11.11 13.63
N LEU A 177 -3.08 10.56 14.53
CA LEU A 177 -3.64 9.21 14.44
C LEU A 177 -4.81 9.08 13.47
N SER A 178 -5.59 10.14 13.26
CA SER A 178 -6.77 10.12 12.39
C SER A 178 -6.50 10.69 10.99
N SER A 179 -5.31 11.25 10.77
CA SER A 179 -4.99 12.00 9.54
C SER A 179 -5.13 11.19 8.26
N TYR A 180 -4.75 9.90 8.26
CA TYR A 180 -4.88 9.04 7.07
C TYR A 180 -6.31 8.58 6.80
N GLU A 181 -7.11 8.37 7.83
CA GLU A 181 -8.50 7.91 7.68
C GLU A 181 -9.47 9.07 7.36
N LEU A 182 -9.16 10.29 7.84
CA LEU A 182 -10.00 11.47 7.62
C LEU A 182 -9.56 12.33 6.42
N SER A 183 -8.49 11.94 5.71
CA SER A 183 -8.02 12.63 4.51
C SER A 183 -8.30 11.80 3.27
N ASN A 184 -8.69 12.50 2.20
CA ASN A 184 -8.96 11.88 0.89
C ASN A 184 -7.82 12.08 -0.10
N ASP A 185 -6.97 13.07 0.13
CA ASP A 185 -5.88 13.46 -0.76
C ASP A 185 -4.55 13.38 -0.03
N PHE A 186 -3.52 12.92 -0.73
CA PHE A 186 -2.19 12.74 -0.18
C PHE A 186 -1.11 13.15 -1.17
N TRP A 187 -0.04 13.73 -0.67
CA TRP A 187 1.18 13.91 -1.44
C TRP A 187 2.10 12.70 -1.25
N LEU A 188 2.56 12.12 -2.36
CA LEU A 188 3.65 11.14 -2.32
C LEU A 188 4.96 11.87 -2.05
N ASN A 189 5.48 11.73 -0.82
CA ASN A 189 6.63 12.49 -0.36
C ASN A 189 7.93 11.92 -0.92
N LYS A 190 8.32 12.38 -2.12
CA LYS A 190 9.59 12.02 -2.72
C LYS A 190 10.81 12.45 -1.91
N TYR A 191 10.69 13.41 -1.00
CA TYR A 191 11.78 13.89 -0.15
C TYR A 191 11.99 13.05 1.11
N PHE A 192 11.22 11.98 1.30
CA PHE A 192 11.32 11.09 2.46
C PHE A 192 12.70 10.44 2.61
N SER A 193 13.34 10.07 1.50
CA SER A 193 14.70 9.54 1.50
C SER A 193 15.40 9.87 0.19
N LYS A 194 16.73 9.81 0.20
CA LYS A 194 17.54 10.00 -1.01
C LYS A 194 17.13 9.03 -2.12
N GLU A 195 16.92 7.77 -1.77
CA GLU A 195 16.57 6.70 -2.72
C GLU A 195 15.21 6.94 -3.35
N PHE A 196 14.24 7.35 -2.53
CA PHE A 196 12.89 7.65 -2.97
C PHE A 196 12.85 8.92 -3.84
N TYR A 197 13.70 9.91 -3.53
CA TYR A 197 13.83 11.12 -4.32
C TYR A 197 14.28 10.82 -5.75
N TYR A 198 15.32 10.00 -5.92
CA TYR A 198 15.80 9.64 -7.27
C TYR A 198 14.80 8.76 -8.02
N ALA A 199 14.17 7.79 -7.34
CA ALA A 199 13.15 6.93 -7.93
C ALA A 199 11.97 7.73 -8.54
N LEU A 200 11.60 8.85 -7.92
CA LEU A 200 10.41 9.64 -8.29
C LEU A 200 10.73 10.94 -9.03
N SER A 201 12.01 11.27 -9.27
CA SER A 201 12.40 12.51 -9.95
C SER A 201 12.93 12.30 -11.36
N LEU A 202 13.16 11.06 -11.77
CA LEU A 202 13.72 10.70 -13.08
C LEU A 202 12.68 10.04 -14.01
N THR A 203 11.41 10.08 -13.63
CA THR A 203 10.24 9.67 -14.44
C THR A 203 9.69 10.80 -15.29
#